data_AF-A0A1C6KA32-F1
#
_entry.id   AF-A0A1C6KA32-F1
#
_cell.length_a   1.000
_cell.length_b   1.000
_cell.length_c   1.000
_cell.angle_alpha   90.00
_cell.angle_beta   90.00
_cell.angle_gamma   90.00
#
_symmetry.space_group_name_H-M   'P 1'
#
loop_
_entity.id
_entity.type
_entity.pdbx_description
1 polymer ?
#
loop_
_entity_poly.entity_id
_entity_poly.type
_entity_poly.pdbx_seq_one_letter_code
_entity_poly.pdbx_strand_id
1 'polypeptide(L)'
;MDDKDFAYLRSIAERLNPDDLVNFYCYILQKVENPLIMNLFWETSLFLGFPSLSQIEFPSFYSILAIREWMDQLIEAGEKKNQKLIYDAQRTLEKNVTDKFISYIAGQIAENTCRVAASFHWRIYRDRPQLCHSLATRILHYIYLGEYRSLSFLPSYEKMAESYGVSVSTVRRTIRLLNEIGAVSSINGKGTQILSLDEHKQEPNFSSPAIRRNLAYFINAFELLKLTIEGVSREVLPTLPASIRNDLIRQLEEHLQAGHCELVSNQLLVYISDYSPFAEIREVYEKLYRLMLWGIPLIRHRRKESGIEEMTRQFTNEIILALRQEDFNRCAELLRDLFARQYPIAEDYLIRQGLGADELHLSPAIKLMYTEEQ
;
A
#
# COMPACT_ATOMS: atom_id res chain seq x y z
N MET A 1 9.08 -20.55 -1.68
CA MET A 1 8.60 -21.74 -0.95
C MET A 1 9.39 -22.95 -1.41
N ASP A 2 9.79 -23.80 -0.48
CA ASP A 2 10.51 -25.05 -0.72
C ASP A 2 9.65 -26.29 -0.44
N ASP A 3 10.20 -27.50 -0.57
CA ASP A 3 9.46 -28.75 -0.35
C ASP A 3 8.94 -28.89 1.09
N LYS A 4 9.66 -28.32 2.08
CA LYS A 4 9.22 -28.34 3.49
C LYS A 4 7.99 -27.44 3.68
N ASP A 5 7.98 -26.29 3.01
CA ASP A 5 6.83 -25.38 3.01
C ASP A 5 5.58 -26.06 2.45
N PHE A 6 5.69 -26.76 1.32
CA PHE A 6 4.56 -27.47 0.74
C PHE A 6 4.11 -28.68 1.59
N ALA A 7 5.04 -29.39 2.23
CA ALA A 7 4.70 -30.45 3.17
C ALA A 7 3.91 -29.91 4.39
N TYR A 8 4.31 -28.75 4.92
CA TYR A 8 3.58 -28.09 6.00
C TYR A 8 2.18 -27.64 5.57
N LEU A 9 2.04 -27.03 4.38
CA LEU A 9 0.72 -26.67 3.84
C LEU A 9 -0.20 -27.88 3.68
N ARG A 10 0.33 -29.03 3.21
CA ARG A 10 -0.44 -30.29 3.15
C ARG A 10 -0.90 -30.73 4.53
N SER A 11 -0.05 -30.63 5.55
CA SER A 11 -0.45 -31.00 6.92
C SER A 11 -1.60 -30.15 7.46
N ILE A 12 -1.65 -28.86 7.09
CA ILE A 12 -2.77 -27.97 7.40
C ILE A 12 -4.03 -28.41 6.65
N ALA A 13 -3.90 -28.68 5.34
CA ALA A 13 -5.00 -29.13 4.48
C ALA A 13 -5.56 -30.51 4.91
N GLU A 14 -4.74 -31.39 5.49
CA GLU A 14 -5.19 -32.70 5.99
C GLU A 14 -5.94 -32.62 7.33
N ARG A 15 -5.60 -31.65 8.19
CA ARG A 15 -6.20 -31.48 9.52
C ARG A 15 -7.62 -30.92 9.46
N LEU A 16 -7.85 -29.89 8.62
CA LEU A 16 -9.17 -29.25 8.38
C LEU A 16 -9.92 -28.82 9.65
N ASN A 17 -9.22 -28.17 10.57
CA ASN A 17 -9.85 -27.42 11.64
C ASN A 17 -10.43 -26.10 11.11
N PRO A 18 -11.42 -25.50 11.81
CA PRO A 18 -12.03 -24.27 11.34
C PRO A 18 -11.00 -23.13 11.13
N ASP A 19 -9.99 -23.02 11.98
CA ASP A 19 -8.95 -21.97 11.85
C ASP A 19 -7.88 -22.28 10.77
N ASP A 20 -7.91 -23.46 10.15
CA ASP A 20 -6.85 -23.90 9.22
C ASP A 20 -6.82 -23.11 7.91
N LEU A 21 -7.95 -22.56 7.47
CA LEU A 21 -7.97 -21.66 6.31
C LEU A 21 -7.17 -20.37 6.59
N VAL A 22 -7.35 -19.78 7.77
CA VAL A 22 -6.61 -18.59 8.18
C VAL A 22 -5.14 -18.92 8.35
N ASN A 23 -4.81 -20.04 9.01
CA ASN A 23 -3.43 -20.50 9.17
C ASN A 23 -2.74 -20.78 7.83
N PHE A 24 -3.46 -21.34 6.86
CA PHE A 24 -2.96 -21.62 5.52
C PHE A 24 -2.55 -20.33 4.80
N TYR A 25 -3.43 -19.32 4.75
CA TYR A 25 -3.10 -18.01 4.17
C TYR A 25 -2.00 -17.29 4.95
N CYS A 26 -2.05 -17.32 6.29
CA CYS A 26 -0.99 -16.75 7.11
C CYS A 26 0.38 -17.35 6.76
N TYR A 27 0.47 -18.67 6.62
CA TYR A 27 1.74 -19.32 6.28
C TYR A 27 2.27 -18.84 4.92
N ILE A 28 1.41 -18.78 3.89
CA ILE A 28 1.81 -18.32 2.55
C ILE A 28 2.25 -16.85 2.59
N LEU A 29 1.45 -15.97 3.21
CA LEU A 29 1.72 -14.54 3.23
C LEU A 29 2.93 -14.18 4.10
N GLN A 30 3.24 -14.98 5.12
CA GLN A 30 4.48 -14.82 5.91
C GLN A 30 5.73 -14.99 5.03
N LYS A 31 5.69 -15.82 3.98
CA LYS A 31 6.81 -16.02 3.06
C LYS A 31 7.08 -14.82 2.15
N VAL A 32 6.18 -13.84 2.11
CA VAL A 32 6.42 -12.57 1.40
C VAL A 32 7.29 -11.64 2.25
N GLU A 33 7.44 -11.90 3.55
CA GLU A 33 8.26 -11.09 4.47
C GLU A 33 7.86 -9.61 4.52
N ASN A 34 6.59 -9.33 4.23
CA ASN A 34 6.04 -7.97 4.22
C ASN A 34 5.00 -7.79 5.34
N PRO A 35 5.32 -7.08 6.44
CA PRO A 35 4.39 -6.82 7.54
C PRO A 35 3.07 -6.17 7.11
N LEU A 36 3.06 -5.30 6.09
CA LEU A 36 1.82 -4.64 5.65
C LEU A 36 0.87 -5.61 4.96
N ILE A 37 1.39 -6.56 4.18
CA ILE A 37 0.59 -7.62 3.54
C ILE A 37 -0.08 -8.48 4.62
N MET A 38 0.69 -8.93 5.59
CA MET A 38 0.18 -9.70 6.72
C MET A 38 -0.87 -8.89 7.52
N ASN A 39 -0.58 -7.63 7.82
CA ASN A 39 -1.53 -6.76 8.51
C ASN A 39 -2.85 -6.61 7.76
N LEU A 40 -2.77 -6.34 6.45
CA LEU A 40 -3.94 -6.15 5.61
C LEU A 40 -4.80 -7.41 5.60
N PHE A 41 -4.18 -8.58 5.46
CA PHE A 41 -4.89 -9.85 5.56
C PHE A 41 -5.65 -10.00 6.90
N TRP A 42 -5.01 -9.68 8.02
CA TRP A 42 -5.66 -9.72 9.34
C TRP A 42 -6.80 -8.72 9.48
N GLU A 43 -6.59 -7.46 9.07
CA GLU A 43 -7.63 -6.43 9.16
C GLU A 43 -8.83 -6.77 8.26
N THR A 44 -8.58 -7.31 7.05
CA THR A 44 -9.64 -7.80 6.15
C THR A 44 -10.35 -9.01 6.75
N SER A 45 -9.62 -9.97 7.32
CA SER A 45 -10.22 -11.15 7.97
C SER A 45 -11.08 -10.75 9.17
N LEU A 46 -10.61 -9.84 10.01
CA LEU A 46 -11.37 -9.31 11.15
C LEU A 46 -12.61 -8.54 10.68
N PHE A 47 -12.50 -7.72 9.64
CA PHE A 47 -13.61 -6.95 9.08
C PHE A 47 -14.69 -7.85 8.48
N LEU A 48 -14.29 -8.90 7.75
CA LEU A 48 -15.22 -9.88 7.18
C LEU A 48 -15.86 -10.78 8.25
N GLY A 49 -15.43 -10.68 9.51
CA GLY A 49 -15.95 -11.52 10.58
C GLY A 49 -15.46 -12.96 10.47
N PHE A 50 -14.22 -13.17 10.01
CA PHE A 50 -13.59 -14.49 9.95
C PHE A 50 -13.06 -15.11 11.27
N PRO A 51 -13.33 -14.66 12.52
CA PRO A 51 -12.82 -15.36 13.69
C PRO A 51 -13.84 -16.36 14.27
N SER A 52 -13.37 -17.58 14.54
CA SER A 52 -14.08 -18.68 15.22
C SER A 52 -15.33 -19.22 14.50
N LEU A 53 -15.07 -19.91 13.39
CA LEU A 53 -15.97 -20.87 12.74
C LEU A 53 -16.48 -22.00 13.69
N SER A 54 -16.09 -22.00 14.97
CA SER A 54 -16.45 -23.00 15.98
C SER A 54 -17.85 -22.83 16.60
N GLN A 55 -18.59 -21.76 16.31
CA GLN A 55 -19.89 -21.48 16.95
C GLN A 55 -21.07 -21.26 15.98
N ILE A 56 -20.85 -21.34 14.67
CA ILE A 56 -21.92 -21.23 13.68
C ILE A 56 -22.16 -22.62 13.11
N GLU A 57 -23.37 -23.17 13.29
CA GLU A 57 -23.77 -24.35 12.52
C GLU A 57 -23.68 -24.01 11.03
N PHE A 58 -22.69 -24.60 10.35
CA PHE A 58 -22.50 -24.32 8.94
C PHE A 58 -23.68 -24.87 8.14
N PRO A 59 -24.12 -24.12 7.14
CA PRO A 59 -24.96 -24.69 6.09
C PRO A 59 -24.26 -25.84 5.40
N SER A 60 -25.02 -26.81 4.90
CA SER A 60 -24.52 -27.96 4.14
C SER A 60 -23.67 -27.63 2.90
N PHE A 61 -23.64 -26.36 2.45
CA PHE A 61 -22.80 -25.91 1.34
C PHE A 61 -21.39 -25.45 1.76
N TYR A 62 -21.14 -25.17 3.05
CA TYR A 62 -19.78 -24.94 3.56
C TYR A 62 -19.12 -26.30 3.76
N SER A 63 -18.81 -26.94 2.63
CA SER A 63 -18.22 -28.26 2.62
C SER A 63 -16.75 -28.12 2.98
N ILE A 64 -16.39 -28.58 4.18
CA ILE A 64 -15.00 -28.78 4.61
C ILE A 64 -14.21 -29.53 3.51
N LEU A 65 -14.82 -30.48 2.82
CA LEU A 65 -14.21 -31.19 1.69
C LEU A 65 -13.90 -30.26 0.50
N ALA A 66 -14.76 -29.29 0.19
CA ALA A 66 -14.52 -28.35 -0.90
C ALA A 66 -13.36 -27.37 -0.58
N ILE A 67 -13.22 -26.97 0.69
CA ILE A 67 -12.08 -26.17 1.15
C ILE A 67 -10.79 -26.99 1.06
N ARG A 68 -10.83 -28.27 1.44
CA ARG A 68 -9.70 -29.18 1.28
C ARG A 68 -9.27 -29.31 -0.18
N GLU A 69 -10.22 -29.65 -1.07
CA GLU A 69 -9.95 -29.81 -2.50
C GLU A 69 -9.35 -28.54 -3.10
N TRP A 70 -9.84 -27.37 -2.67
CA TRP A 70 -9.26 -26.09 -3.06
C TRP A 70 -7.83 -25.90 -2.53
N MET A 71 -7.56 -26.19 -1.25
CA MET A 71 -6.21 -26.12 -0.68
C MET A 71 -5.24 -27.03 -1.44
N ASP A 72 -5.65 -28.27 -1.73
CA ASP A 72 -4.85 -29.24 -2.48
C ASP A 72 -4.55 -28.73 -3.91
N GLN A 73 -5.55 -28.20 -4.61
CA GLN A 73 -5.36 -27.59 -5.93
C GLN A 73 -4.39 -26.40 -5.88
N LEU A 74 -4.48 -25.58 -4.85
CA LEU A 74 -3.61 -24.41 -4.67
C LEU A 74 -2.17 -24.82 -4.35
N ILE A 75 -1.98 -25.85 -3.50
CA ILE A 75 -0.67 -26.46 -3.22
C ILE A 75 -0.07 -27.00 -4.52
N GLU A 76 -0.80 -27.83 -5.27
CA GLU A 76 -0.31 -28.40 -6.53
C GLU A 76 0.05 -27.32 -7.57
N ALA A 77 -0.78 -26.27 -7.67
CA ALA A 77 -0.52 -25.14 -8.55
C ALA A 77 0.77 -24.39 -8.14
N GLY A 78 0.98 -24.24 -6.83
CA GLY A 78 2.19 -23.68 -6.24
C GLY A 78 3.44 -24.50 -6.54
N GLU A 79 3.38 -25.83 -6.39
CA GLU A 79 4.49 -26.74 -6.71
C GLU A 79 4.86 -26.70 -8.19
N LYS A 80 3.85 -26.64 -9.06
CA LYS A 80 4.01 -26.48 -10.52
C LYS A 80 4.44 -25.06 -10.92
N LYS A 81 4.51 -24.11 -9.97
CA LYS A 81 4.77 -22.67 -10.19
C LYS A 81 3.87 -22.06 -11.27
N ASN A 82 2.63 -22.55 -11.38
CA ASN A 82 1.71 -22.15 -12.43
C ASN A 82 0.78 -21.05 -11.92
N GLN A 83 1.15 -19.79 -12.20
CA GLN A 83 0.40 -18.60 -11.77
C GLN A 83 -1.06 -18.60 -12.20
N LYS A 84 -1.36 -19.10 -13.42
CA LYS A 84 -2.73 -19.17 -13.92
C LYS A 84 -3.58 -20.12 -13.08
N LEU A 85 -3.04 -21.29 -12.75
CA LEU A 85 -3.75 -22.26 -11.90
C LEU A 85 -3.97 -21.72 -10.48
N ILE A 86 -3.01 -21.00 -9.91
CA ILE A 86 -3.16 -20.33 -8.61
C ILE A 86 -4.33 -19.34 -8.67
N TYR A 87 -4.36 -18.49 -9.70
CA TYR A 87 -5.42 -17.50 -9.90
C TYR A 87 -6.80 -18.16 -10.10
N ASP A 88 -6.89 -19.19 -10.94
CA ASP A 88 -8.13 -19.90 -11.23
C ASP A 88 -8.68 -20.64 -9.99
N ALA A 89 -7.80 -21.26 -9.19
CA ALA A 89 -8.16 -21.88 -7.91
C ALA A 89 -8.69 -20.84 -6.90
N GLN A 90 -8.00 -19.71 -6.74
CA GLN A 90 -8.43 -18.62 -5.86
C GLN A 90 -9.81 -18.07 -6.28
N ARG A 91 -9.98 -17.79 -7.57
CA ARG A 91 -11.24 -17.26 -8.10
C ARG A 91 -12.41 -18.23 -7.94
N THR A 92 -12.13 -19.53 -8.01
CA THR A 92 -13.12 -20.59 -7.81
C THR A 92 -13.60 -20.62 -6.36
N LEU A 93 -12.70 -20.48 -5.38
CA LEU A 93 -13.06 -20.36 -3.97
C LEU A 93 -13.95 -19.13 -3.75
N GLU A 94 -13.53 -17.97 -4.24
CA GLU A 94 -14.28 -16.72 -4.05
C GLU A 94 -15.70 -16.81 -4.60
N LYS A 95 -15.87 -17.30 -5.83
CA LYS A 95 -17.22 -17.49 -6.41
C LYS A 95 -18.05 -18.52 -5.67
N ASN A 96 -17.46 -19.66 -5.31
CA ASN A 96 -18.22 -20.78 -4.76
C ASN A 96 -18.54 -20.62 -3.27
N VAL A 97 -17.66 -19.99 -2.50
CA VAL A 97 -17.78 -19.84 -1.06
C VAL A 97 -18.40 -18.49 -0.71
N THR A 98 -17.91 -17.39 -1.27
CA THR A 98 -18.35 -16.04 -0.90
C THR A 98 -19.80 -15.79 -1.33
N ASP A 99 -20.18 -16.11 -2.58
CA ASP A 99 -21.55 -15.85 -3.05
C ASP A 99 -22.59 -16.67 -2.27
N LYS A 100 -22.27 -17.94 -1.97
CA LYS A 100 -23.15 -18.82 -1.19
C LYS A 100 -23.23 -18.38 0.26
N PHE A 101 -22.10 -17.99 0.86
CA PHE A 101 -22.05 -17.50 2.22
C PHE A 101 -22.81 -16.18 2.38
N ILE A 102 -22.62 -15.23 1.46
CA ILE A 102 -23.39 -13.97 1.42
C ILE A 102 -24.89 -14.27 1.30
N SER A 103 -25.28 -15.15 0.38
CA SER A 103 -26.70 -15.53 0.18
C SER A 103 -27.30 -16.17 1.43
N TYR A 104 -26.54 -17.00 2.13
CA TYR A 104 -26.96 -17.61 3.38
C TYR A 104 -27.14 -16.60 4.50
N ILE A 105 -26.15 -15.74 4.74
CA ILE A 105 -26.22 -14.68 5.76
C ILE A 105 -27.39 -13.74 5.43
N ALA A 106 -27.59 -13.38 4.16
CA ALA A 106 -28.72 -12.57 3.74
C ALA A 106 -30.08 -13.21 4.09
N GLY A 107 -30.20 -14.53 3.99
CA GLY A 107 -31.39 -15.28 4.38
C GLY A 107 -31.62 -15.41 5.89
N GLN A 108 -30.58 -15.20 6.71
CA GLN A 108 -30.65 -15.26 8.18
C GLN A 108 -30.91 -13.89 8.83
N ILE A 109 -30.76 -12.79 8.09
CA ILE A 109 -30.97 -11.44 8.61
C ILE A 109 -32.45 -11.07 8.49
N ALA A 110 -33.09 -10.74 9.61
CA ALA A 110 -34.48 -10.27 9.64
C ALA A 110 -34.66 -8.98 8.79
N GLU A 111 -35.78 -8.88 8.07
CA GLU A 111 -36.09 -7.75 7.17
C GLU A 111 -36.06 -6.37 7.87
N ASN A 112 -36.32 -6.33 9.18
CA ASN A 112 -36.38 -5.10 9.98
C ASN A 112 -35.08 -4.73 10.72
N THR A 113 -33.95 -5.35 10.37
CA THR A 113 -32.67 -5.04 11.02
C THR A 113 -32.14 -3.71 10.51
N CYS A 114 -32.02 -2.70 11.36
CA CYS A 114 -31.35 -1.45 11.00
C CYS A 114 -29.86 -1.73 10.74
N ARG A 115 -29.46 -1.70 9.47
CA ARG A 115 -28.08 -1.98 9.05
C ARG A 115 -27.28 -0.68 9.04
N VAL A 116 -26.38 -0.52 10.00
CA VAL A 116 -25.28 0.45 9.86
C VAL A 116 -24.23 -0.22 8.99
N ALA A 117 -23.94 0.34 7.81
CA ALA A 117 -22.87 -0.17 6.95
C ALA A 117 -21.53 0.01 7.69
N ALA A 118 -20.92 -1.10 8.13
CA ALA A 118 -19.58 -1.07 8.67
C ALA A 118 -18.61 -0.69 7.54
N SER A 119 -17.81 0.35 7.74
CA SER A 119 -16.76 0.72 6.79
C SER A 119 -15.46 -0.01 7.14
N PHE A 120 -14.80 -0.56 6.12
CA PHE A 120 -13.48 -1.14 6.28
C PHE A 120 -12.47 -0.06 6.68
N HIS A 121 -11.63 -0.36 7.68
CA HIS A 121 -10.57 0.54 8.12
C HIS A 121 -9.26 -0.22 8.29
N TRP A 122 -8.24 0.07 7.47
CA TRP A 122 -6.98 -0.68 7.50
C TRP A 122 -5.98 -0.13 8.54
N ARG A 123 -5.88 -0.73 9.73
CA ARG A 123 -5.07 -0.16 10.82
C ARG A 123 -3.59 -0.60 10.77
N ILE A 124 -2.77 0.20 10.08
CA ILE A 124 -1.31 -0.01 9.99
C ILE A 124 -0.60 0.22 11.32
N TYR A 125 -1.01 1.24 12.07
CA TYR A 125 -0.42 1.60 13.36
C TYR A 125 -1.27 1.00 14.49
N ARG A 126 -0.81 -0.12 15.08
CA ARG A 126 -1.47 -0.74 16.26
C ARG A 126 -1.27 0.07 17.53
N ASP A 127 -0.12 0.74 17.67
CA ASP A 127 0.13 1.69 18.75
C ASP A 127 -0.37 3.09 18.40
N ARG A 128 -0.72 3.87 19.44
CA ARG A 128 -1.33 5.21 19.39
C ARG A 128 -1.00 5.96 18.10
N PRO A 129 -2.00 6.30 17.24
CA PRO A 129 -1.75 7.02 16.00
C PRO A 129 -1.02 8.32 16.33
N GLN A 130 0.27 8.39 15.98
CA GLN A 130 1.04 9.58 16.28
C GLN A 130 0.58 10.62 15.27
N LEU A 131 -0.29 11.53 15.70
CA LEU A 131 -0.84 12.65 14.90
C LEU A 131 0.23 13.39 14.09
N CYS A 132 1.49 13.37 14.53
CA CYS A 132 2.59 13.97 13.80
C CYS A 132 2.97 13.23 12.50
N HIS A 133 2.83 11.90 12.42
CA HIS A 133 3.10 11.12 11.20
C HIS A 133 2.01 11.31 10.14
N SER A 134 0.73 11.26 10.55
CA SER A 134 -0.38 11.57 9.64
C SER A 134 -0.29 13.01 9.13
N LEU A 135 0.01 13.96 10.02
CA LEU A 135 0.25 15.34 9.62
C LEU A 135 1.48 15.49 8.71
N ALA A 136 2.56 14.74 8.94
CA ALA A 136 3.75 14.77 8.08
C ALA A 136 3.41 14.35 6.65
N THR A 137 2.72 13.21 6.46
CA THR A 137 2.30 12.77 5.11
C THR A 137 1.34 13.74 4.45
N ARG A 138 0.44 14.37 5.22
CA ARG A 138 -0.44 15.42 4.70
C ARG A 138 0.34 16.65 4.21
N ILE A 139 1.34 17.10 4.96
CA ILE A 139 2.19 18.22 4.53
C ILE A 139 3.06 17.82 3.33
N LEU A 140 3.61 16.59 3.29
CA LEU A 140 4.34 16.07 2.13
C LEU A 140 3.45 16.07 0.87
N HIS A 141 2.19 15.67 0.98
CA HIS A 141 1.21 15.77 -0.11
C HIS A 141 1.11 17.22 -0.60
N TYR A 142 0.90 18.20 0.29
CA TYR A 142 0.79 19.60 -0.13
C TYR A 142 2.09 20.14 -0.73
N ILE A 143 3.26 19.74 -0.23
CA ILE A 143 4.56 20.14 -0.77
C ILE A 143 4.75 19.65 -2.21
N TYR A 144 4.49 18.37 -2.47
CA TYR A 144 4.84 17.76 -3.76
C TYR A 144 3.68 17.74 -4.75
N LEU A 145 2.47 17.51 -4.26
CA LEU A 145 1.29 17.24 -5.08
C LEU A 145 0.17 18.29 -4.91
N GLY A 146 0.24 19.16 -3.91
CA GLY A 146 -0.80 20.16 -3.63
C GLY A 146 -0.31 21.61 -3.61
N GLU A 147 -1.00 22.42 -2.82
CA GLU A 147 -0.92 23.88 -2.86
C GLU A 147 0.43 24.48 -2.42
N TYR A 148 1.26 23.73 -1.67
CA TYR A 148 2.55 24.24 -1.21
C TYR A 148 3.64 24.14 -2.27
N ARG A 149 3.37 23.53 -3.43
CA ARG A 149 4.32 23.41 -4.54
C ARG A 149 4.83 24.76 -5.06
N SER A 150 4.00 25.80 -4.98
CA SER A 150 4.35 27.17 -5.43
C SER A 150 4.98 28.03 -4.32
N LEU A 151 5.06 27.51 -3.09
CA LEU A 151 5.58 28.26 -1.94
C LEU A 151 7.06 27.94 -1.72
N SER A 152 7.83 28.95 -1.31
CA SER A 152 9.21 28.75 -0.86
C SER A 152 9.32 28.41 0.63
N PHE A 153 8.32 28.77 1.42
CA PHE A 153 8.29 28.56 2.88
C PHE A 153 6.93 28.01 3.32
N LEU A 154 6.95 27.12 4.32
CA LEU A 154 5.73 26.72 5.00
C LEU A 154 5.17 27.88 5.85
N PRO A 155 3.84 27.90 6.11
CA PRO A 155 3.25 28.85 7.05
C PRO A 155 3.87 28.77 8.46
N SER A 156 3.61 29.78 9.30
CA SER A 156 4.08 29.75 10.70
C SER A 156 3.47 28.58 11.47
N TYR A 157 4.10 28.18 12.58
CA TYR A 157 3.62 27.04 13.37
C TYR A 157 2.22 27.28 13.93
N GLU A 158 1.88 28.52 14.27
CA GLU A 158 0.57 28.94 14.76
C GLU A 158 -0.49 28.82 13.66
N LYS A 159 -0.19 29.30 12.45
CA LYS A 159 -1.10 29.17 11.29
C LYS A 159 -1.31 27.72 10.89
N MET A 160 -0.27 26.89 10.93
CA MET A 160 -0.39 25.46 10.68
C MET A 160 -1.21 24.76 11.78
N ALA A 161 -1.00 25.12 13.05
CA ALA A 161 -1.76 24.56 14.16
C ALA A 161 -3.26 24.84 14.03
N GLU A 162 -3.60 26.09 13.67
CA GLU A 162 -4.98 26.51 13.41
C GLU A 162 -5.58 25.79 12.19
N SER A 163 -4.92 25.85 11.04
CA SER A 163 -5.45 25.26 9.78
C SER A 163 -5.59 23.74 9.83
N TYR A 164 -4.73 23.04 10.57
CA TYR A 164 -4.79 21.59 10.70
C TYR A 164 -5.52 21.10 11.96
N GLY A 165 -5.99 22.00 12.83
CA GLY A 165 -6.70 21.64 14.06
C GLY A 165 -5.85 20.86 15.06
N VAL A 166 -4.56 21.16 15.16
CA VAL A 166 -3.61 20.46 16.04
C VAL A 166 -2.86 21.41 16.96
N SER A 167 -2.23 20.90 18.03
CA SER A 167 -1.38 21.73 18.88
C SER A 167 -0.12 22.20 18.16
N VAL A 168 0.41 23.37 18.53
CA VAL A 168 1.71 23.88 18.05
C VAL A 168 2.85 22.89 18.36
N SER A 169 2.77 22.15 19.47
CA SER A 169 3.72 21.08 19.80
C SER A 169 3.69 19.95 18.77
N THR A 170 2.50 19.57 18.30
CA THR A 170 2.34 18.58 17.22
C THR A 170 2.97 19.09 15.93
N VAL A 171 2.70 20.35 15.55
CA VAL A 171 3.30 20.97 14.37
C VAL A 171 4.83 20.96 14.47
N ARG A 172 5.41 21.38 15.61
CA ARG A 172 6.87 21.34 15.82
C ARG A 172 7.46 19.94 15.65
N ARG A 173 6.81 18.92 16.21
CA ARG A 173 7.24 17.51 16.03
C ARG A 173 7.15 17.06 14.57
N THR A 174 6.09 17.45 13.86
CA THR A 174 5.94 17.16 12.43
C THR A 174 7.02 17.86 11.61
N ILE A 175 7.26 19.15 11.82
CA ILE A 175 8.31 19.90 11.11
C ILE A 175 9.68 19.31 11.40
N ARG A 176 9.95 18.83 12.62
CA ARG A 176 11.18 18.10 12.93
C ARG A 176 11.32 16.83 12.08
N LEU A 177 10.27 16.01 11.96
CA LEU A 177 10.30 14.82 11.09
C LEU A 177 10.53 15.20 9.62
N LEU A 178 9.88 16.27 9.14
CA LEU A 178 10.05 16.76 7.77
C LEU A 178 11.46 17.31 7.52
N ASN A 179 12.09 17.94 8.52
CA ASN A 179 13.50 18.32 8.45
C ASN A 179 14.40 17.08 8.43
N GLU A 180 14.15 16.11 9.30
CA GLU A 180 14.95 14.88 9.38
C GLU A 180 14.89 14.03 8.10
N ILE A 181 13.77 14.01 7.37
CA ILE A 181 13.69 13.36 6.04
C ILE A 181 14.22 14.26 4.90
N GLY A 182 14.49 15.53 5.16
CA GLY A 182 14.97 16.51 4.18
C GLY A 182 13.87 17.13 3.31
N ALA A 183 12.59 17.02 3.63
CA ALA A 183 11.54 17.70 2.85
C ALA A 183 11.56 19.22 3.03
N VAL A 184 12.06 19.69 4.18
CA VAL A 184 12.13 21.11 4.56
C VAL A 184 13.42 21.41 5.32
N SER A 185 13.80 22.69 5.38
CA SER A 185 14.91 23.19 6.18
C SER A 185 14.47 24.36 7.05
N SER A 186 14.52 24.20 8.38
CA SER A 186 14.22 25.27 9.34
C SER A 186 15.41 26.23 9.50
N ILE A 187 15.18 27.52 9.21
CA ILE A 187 16.19 28.58 9.27
C ILE A 187 15.81 29.58 10.37
N ASN A 188 16.68 29.73 11.37
CA ASN A 188 16.49 30.65 12.49
C ASN A 188 16.17 32.07 12.00
N GLY A 189 15.07 32.65 12.50
CA GLY A 189 14.62 33.99 12.14
C GLY A 189 13.99 34.15 10.75
N LYS A 190 13.98 33.12 9.90
CA LYS A 190 13.36 33.16 8.55
C LYS A 190 12.14 32.25 8.40
N GLY A 191 12.08 31.14 9.13
CA GLY A 191 10.98 30.17 9.05
C GLY A 191 11.42 28.83 8.48
N THR A 192 10.47 28.05 7.97
CA THR A 192 10.73 26.68 7.45
C THR A 192 10.67 26.68 5.93
N GLN A 193 11.84 26.59 5.29
CA GLN A 193 11.98 26.57 3.83
C GLN A 193 11.58 25.21 3.27
N ILE A 194 10.81 25.20 2.19
CA ILE A 194 10.50 23.97 1.42
C ILE A 194 11.69 23.66 0.52
N LEU A 195 12.17 22.41 0.53
CA LEU A 195 13.29 21.99 -0.30
C LEU A 195 12.79 21.37 -1.61
N SER A 196 13.24 21.93 -2.73
CA SER A 196 12.89 21.40 -4.06
C SER A 196 13.50 20.00 -4.30
N LEU A 197 12.95 19.28 -5.28
CA LEU A 197 13.49 18.02 -5.78
C LEU A 197 14.89 18.19 -6.41
N ASP A 198 15.28 19.42 -6.75
CA ASP A 198 16.62 19.71 -7.31
C ASP A 198 17.63 20.19 -6.24
N GLU A 199 17.19 20.48 -5.02
CA GLU A 199 18.03 21.11 -4.00
C GLU A 199 18.69 20.07 -3.07
N HIS A 200 20.03 19.96 -3.15
CA HIS A 200 20.85 19.11 -2.28
C HIS A 200 21.31 19.81 -0.99
N LYS A 201 20.42 20.54 -0.32
CA LYS A 201 20.78 21.32 0.87
C LYS A 201 20.84 20.50 2.16
N GLN A 202 20.17 19.35 2.20
CA GLN A 202 20.00 18.56 3.42
C GLN A 202 19.89 17.07 3.11
N GLU A 203 20.76 16.27 3.74
CA GLU A 203 20.70 14.81 3.68
C GLU A 203 19.69 14.28 4.71
N PRO A 204 18.94 13.21 4.39
CA PRO A 204 18.08 12.55 5.36
C PRO A 204 18.87 12.00 6.56
N ASN A 205 18.33 12.16 7.76
CA ASN A 205 18.91 11.63 8.99
C ASN A 205 18.55 10.15 9.17
N PHE A 206 19.30 9.26 8.52
CA PHE A 206 19.16 7.81 8.65
C PHE A 206 19.55 7.26 10.03
N SER A 207 20.04 8.09 10.96
CA SER A 207 20.26 7.69 12.36
C SER A 207 18.98 7.83 13.21
N SER A 208 17.95 8.53 12.72
CA SER A 208 16.69 8.72 13.45
C SER A 208 15.80 7.45 13.37
N PRO A 209 15.44 6.80 14.50
CA PRO A 209 14.58 5.61 14.47
C PRO A 209 13.21 5.87 13.85
N ALA A 210 12.67 7.09 14.02
CA ALA A 210 11.40 7.47 13.44
C ALA A 210 11.48 7.54 11.90
N ILE A 211 12.59 8.05 11.35
CA ILE A 211 12.84 8.09 9.91
C ILE A 211 13.03 6.68 9.36
N ARG A 212 13.91 5.88 9.98
CA ARG A 212 14.15 4.49 9.54
C ARG A 212 12.85 3.68 9.52
N ARG A 213 12.01 3.79 10.55
CA ARG A 213 10.70 3.15 10.60
C ARG A 213 9.77 3.59 9.47
N ASN A 214 9.67 4.89 9.19
CA ASN A 214 8.81 5.38 8.10
C ASN A 214 9.33 4.93 6.73
N LEU A 215 10.65 4.81 6.57
CA LEU A 215 11.28 4.30 5.35
C LEU A 215 11.08 2.79 5.18
N ALA A 216 11.09 2.02 6.26
CA ALA A 216 10.67 0.62 6.24
C ALA A 216 9.20 0.50 5.80
N TYR A 217 8.28 1.30 6.35
CA TYR A 217 6.89 1.31 5.88
C TYR A 217 6.74 1.71 4.41
N PHE A 218 7.56 2.67 3.95
CA PHE A 218 7.63 3.03 2.54
C PHE A 218 8.01 1.83 1.66
N ILE A 219 9.05 1.07 2.00
CA ILE A 219 9.46 -0.13 1.23
C ILE A 219 8.38 -1.21 1.25
N ASN A 220 7.78 -1.46 2.42
CA ASN A 220 6.68 -2.42 2.53
C ASN A 220 5.47 -2.02 1.68
N ALA A 221 5.13 -0.73 1.65
CA ALA A 221 4.04 -0.21 0.82
C ALA A 221 4.39 -0.29 -0.67
N PHE A 222 5.64 -0.01 -1.03
CA PHE A 222 6.14 -0.14 -2.40
C PHE A 222 5.98 -1.57 -2.88
N GLU A 223 6.42 -2.56 -2.11
CA GLU A 223 6.26 -3.96 -2.49
C GLU A 223 4.79 -4.37 -2.64
N LEU A 224 3.91 -3.95 -1.71
CA LEU A 224 2.49 -4.25 -1.86
C LEU A 224 1.93 -3.63 -3.15
N LEU A 225 2.29 -2.38 -3.46
CA LEU A 225 1.91 -1.73 -4.72
C LEU A 225 2.48 -2.46 -5.94
N LYS A 226 3.74 -2.90 -5.91
CA LYS A 226 4.37 -3.72 -6.97
C LYS A 226 3.52 -4.96 -7.28
N LEU A 227 2.91 -5.56 -6.28
CA LEU A 227 2.07 -6.75 -6.43
C LEU A 227 0.63 -6.44 -6.86
N THR A 228 0.05 -5.31 -6.44
CA THR A 228 -1.39 -5.04 -6.63
C THR A 228 -1.72 -4.01 -7.70
N ILE A 229 -0.78 -3.13 -8.09
CA ILE A 229 -1.07 -1.97 -8.93
C ILE A 229 -1.64 -2.35 -10.30
N GLU A 230 -1.18 -3.44 -10.91
CA GLU A 230 -1.69 -3.89 -12.21
C GLU A 230 -3.18 -4.24 -12.13
N GLY A 231 -3.55 -5.14 -11.22
CA GLY A 231 -4.93 -5.58 -11.05
C GLY A 231 -5.85 -4.43 -10.67
N VAL A 232 -5.44 -3.60 -9.71
CA VAL A 232 -6.28 -2.49 -9.23
C VAL A 232 -6.43 -1.41 -10.30
N SER A 233 -5.36 -1.01 -11.00
CA SER A 233 -5.47 0.01 -12.04
C SER A 233 -6.29 -0.47 -13.25
N ARG A 234 -6.21 -1.76 -13.59
CA ARG A 234 -7.04 -2.37 -14.66
C ARG A 234 -8.53 -2.28 -14.35
N GLU A 235 -8.93 -2.41 -13.09
CA GLU A 235 -10.33 -2.29 -12.67
C GLU A 235 -10.76 -0.83 -12.43
N VAL A 236 -9.88 0.02 -11.90
CA VAL A 236 -10.23 1.39 -11.50
C VAL A 236 -10.19 2.37 -12.68
N LEU A 237 -9.14 2.35 -13.50
CA LEU A 237 -8.97 3.35 -14.57
C LEU A 237 -10.12 3.41 -15.59
N PRO A 238 -10.72 2.28 -16.03
CA PRO A 238 -11.88 2.32 -16.92
C PRO A 238 -13.11 2.98 -16.31
N THR A 239 -13.21 3.02 -14.99
CA THR A 239 -14.39 3.58 -14.28
C THR A 239 -14.30 5.10 -14.09
N LEU A 240 -13.15 5.72 -14.40
CA LEU A 240 -12.97 7.16 -14.27
C LEU A 240 -13.86 7.92 -15.26
N PRO A 241 -14.66 8.89 -14.80
CA PRO A 241 -15.40 9.77 -15.69
C PRO A 241 -14.44 10.53 -16.63
N ALA A 242 -14.89 10.82 -17.86
CA ALA A 242 -14.07 11.50 -18.85
C ALA A 242 -13.51 12.85 -18.36
N SER A 243 -14.27 13.59 -17.55
CA SER A 243 -13.79 14.84 -16.94
C SER A 243 -12.61 14.63 -15.99
N ILE A 244 -12.69 13.61 -15.12
CA ILE A 244 -11.65 13.24 -14.17
C ILE A 244 -10.43 12.70 -14.90
N ARG A 245 -10.62 11.87 -15.93
CA ARG A 245 -9.54 11.35 -16.76
C ARG A 245 -8.81 12.47 -17.52
N ASN A 246 -9.54 13.43 -18.09
CA ASN A 246 -8.94 14.57 -18.76
C ASN A 246 -8.18 15.48 -17.78
N ASP A 247 -8.68 15.63 -16.55
CA ASP A 247 -7.97 16.33 -15.49
C ASP A 247 -6.67 15.63 -15.08
N LEU A 248 -6.71 14.30 -14.94
CA LEU A 248 -5.52 13.48 -14.71
C LEU A 248 -4.50 13.70 -15.83
N ILE A 249 -4.90 13.53 -17.10
CA ILE A 249 -4.03 13.73 -18.26
C ILE A 249 -3.38 15.12 -18.23
N ARG A 250 -4.16 16.19 -17.97
CA ARG A 250 -3.64 17.56 -17.83
C ARG A 250 -2.59 17.66 -16.74
N GLN A 251 -2.84 17.10 -15.56
CA GLN A 251 -1.86 17.12 -14.46
C GLN A 251 -0.59 16.33 -14.80
N LEU A 252 -0.70 15.20 -15.50
CA LEU A 252 0.47 14.44 -15.95
C LEU A 252 1.30 15.23 -16.97
N GLU A 253 0.66 15.96 -17.88
CA GLU A 253 1.33 16.85 -18.84
C GLU A 253 2.05 18.00 -18.15
N GLU A 254 1.46 18.58 -17.09
CA GLU A 254 2.11 19.61 -16.27
C GLU A 254 3.38 19.06 -15.59
N HIS A 255 3.33 17.83 -15.07
CA HIS A 255 4.51 17.16 -14.53
C HIS A 255 5.58 16.90 -15.59
N LEU A 256 5.19 16.50 -16.80
CA LEU A 256 6.10 16.31 -17.93
C LEU A 256 6.78 17.62 -18.34
N GLN A 257 6.02 18.71 -18.48
CA GLN A 257 6.53 20.04 -18.84
C GLN A 257 7.45 20.62 -17.76
N ALA A 258 7.13 20.40 -16.50
CA ALA A 258 7.94 20.86 -15.37
C ALA A 258 9.19 19.99 -15.13
N GLY A 259 9.37 18.89 -15.86
CA GLY A 259 10.50 17.97 -15.65
C GLY A 259 10.41 17.13 -14.38
N HIS A 260 9.22 17.02 -13.77
CA HIS A 260 8.96 16.29 -12.51
C HIS A 260 8.24 14.96 -12.77
N CYS A 261 8.69 14.20 -13.77
CA CYS A 261 8.09 12.92 -14.17
C CYS A 261 8.10 11.87 -13.04
N GLU A 262 9.02 11.99 -12.09
CA GLU A 262 9.10 11.18 -10.87
C GLU A 262 7.86 11.23 -9.97
N LEU A 263 7.02 12.27 -10.11
CA LEU A 263 5.80 12.44 -9.30
C LEU A 263 4.57 11.77 -9.93
N VAL A 264 4.64 11.38 -11.20
CA VAL A 264 3.49 10.87 -11.97
C VAL A 264 2.89 9.60 -11.37
N SER A 265 3.72 8.68 -10.87
CA SER A 265 3.21 7.46 -10.19
C SER A 265 2.44 7.82 -8.91
N ASN A 266 2.93 8.78 -8.14
CA ASN A 266 2.22 9.26 -6.94
C ASN A 266 0.91 9.97 -7.30
N GLN A 267 0.88 10.74 -8.40
CA GLN A 267 -0.35 11.35 -8.90
C GLN A 267 -1.39 10.28 -9.29
N LEU A 268 -0.97 9.21 -9.97
CA LEU A 268 -1.86 8.09 -10.31
C LEU A 268 -2.42 7.39 -9.07
N LEU A 269 -1.61 7.21 -8.02
CA LEU A 269 -2.08 6.65 -6.75
C LEU A 269 -3.15 7.53 -6.09
N VAL A 270 -3.03 8.86 -6.14
CA VAL A 270 -4.06 9.80 -5.65
C VAL A 270 -5.39 9.58 -6.39
N TYR A 271 -5.35 9.47 -7.72
CA TYR A 271 -6.58 9.23 -8.48
C TYR A 271 -7.21 7.86 -8.16
N ILE A 272 -6.39 6.82 -7.95
CA ILE A 272 -6.91 5.52 -7.52
C ILE A 272 -7.53 5.61 -6.12
N SER A 273 -6.91 6.33 -5.18
CA SER A 273 -7.44 6.48 -3.82
C SER A 273 -8.71 7.32 -3.77
N ASP A 274 -8.86 8.31 -4.65
CA ASP A 274 -9.98 9.25 -4.60
C ASP A 274 -11.19 8.76 -5.41
N TYR A 275 -10.94 8.07 -6.53
CA TYR A 275 -11.97 7.74 -7.51
C TYR A 275 -12.24 6.26 -7.71
N SER A 276 -11.54 5.36 -7.00
CA SER A 276 -11.91 3.93 -7.04
C SER A 276 -13.38 3.74 -6.67
N PRO A 277 -14.15 2.92 -7.40
CA PRO A 277 -15.56 2.68 -7.08
C PRO A 277 -15.72 1.91 -5.75
N PHE A 278 -14.68 1.19 -5.32
CA PHE A 278 -14.69 0.38 -4.10
C PHE A 278 -14.12 1.17 -2.92
N ALA A 279 -14.90 1.31 -1.85
CA ALA A 279 -14.50 2.08 -0.67
C ALA A 279 -13.28 1.48 0.05
N GLU A 280 -13.17 0.15 0.00
CA GLU A 280 -12.09 -0.63 0.59
C GLU A 280 -10.77 -0.39 -0.16
N ILE A 281 -10.84 -0.31 -1.49
CA ILE A 281 -9.67 0.03 -2.31
C ILE A 281 -9.26 1.47 -2.07
N ARG A 282 -10.21 2.42 -1.94
CA ARG A 282 -9.91 3.80 -1.58
C ARG A 282 -9.15 3.87 -0.24
N GLU A 283 -9.65 3.18 0.78
CA GLU A 283 -9.02 3.09 2.12
C GLU A 283 -7.58 2.52 2.06
N VAL A 284 -7.38 1.44 1.30
CA VAL A 284 -6.05 0.81 1.18
C VAL A 284 -5.09 1.69 0.39
N TYR A 285 -5.51 2.18 -0.78
CA TYR A 285 -4.63 2.96 -1.66
C TYR A 285 -4.33 4.35 -1.11
N GLU A 286 -5.24 4.95 -0.33
CA GLU A 286 -4.95 6.20 0.40
C GLU A 286 -3.78 6.01 1.36
N LYS A 287 -3.77 4.90 2.11
CA LYS A 287 -2.69 4.59 3.05
C LYS A 287 -1.39 4.25 2.35
N LEU A 288 -1.44 3.46 1.27
CA LEU A 288 -0.26 3.15 0.48
C LEU A 288 0.34 4.41 -0.14
N TYR A 289 -0.50 5.26 -0.71
CA TYR A 289 -0.10 6.57 -1.21
C TYR A 289 0.60 7.41 -0.12
N ARG A 290 0.00 7.53 1.08
CA ARG A 290 0.63 8.28 2.18
C ARG A 290 1.98 7.71 2.60
N LEU A 291 2.16 6.39 2.58
CA LEU A 291 3.44 5.76 2.86
C LEU A 291 4.46 6.02 1.74
N MET A 292 4.03 6.04 0.48
CA MET A 292 4.88 6.38 -0.68
C MET A 292 5.46 7.80 -0.60
N LEU A 293 4.76 8.74 0.03
CA LEU A 293 5.23 10.12 0.21
C LEU A 293 6.56 10.23 0.96
N TRP A 294 6.89 9.28 1.85
CA TRP A 294 8.19 9.27 2.55
C TRP A 294 9.37 9.01 1.61
N GLY A 295 9.13 8.40 0.44
CA GLY A 295 10.15 8.16 -0.58
C GLY A 295 10.41 9.36 -1.50
N ILE A 296 9.52 10.36 -1.55
CA ILE A 296 9.65 11.50 -2.47
C ILE A 296 10.87 12.38 -2.16
N PRO A 297 11.16 12.79 -0.91
CA PRO A 297 12.36 13.56 -0.58
C PRO A 297 13.67 12.85 -0.97
N LEU A 298 13.64 11.51 -1.10
CA LEU A 298 14.80 10.71 -1.48
C LEU A 298 15.08 10.70 -2.99
N ILE A 299 14.12 11.14 -3.83
CA ILE A 299 14.27 11.08 -5.29
C ILE A 299 15.53 11.80 -5.75
N ARG A 300 15.83 12.98 -5.20
CA ARG A 300 17.03 13.74 -5.58
C ARG A 300 18.34 13.01 -5.32
N HIS A 301 18.38 12.16 -4.29
CA HIS A 301 19.57 11.36 -3.96
C HIS A 301 19.67 10.12 -4.86
N ARG A 302 18.52 9.59 -5.32
CA ARG A 302 18.45 8.50 -6.31
C ARG A 302 18.57 8.97 -7.76
N ARG A 303 18.32 10.25 -8.07
CA ARG A 303 18.31 10.78 -9.45
C ARG A 303 19.65 10.61 -10.18
N LYS A 304 20.75 10.54 -9.42
CA LYS A 304 22.09 10.27 -9.95
C LYS A 304 22.34 8.80 -10.30
N GLU A 305 21.42 7.90 -9.96
CA GLU A 305 21.45 6.51 -10.40
C GLU A 305 21.01 6.46 -11.86
N SER A 306 21.90 5.90 -12.69
CA SER A 306 21.77 5.95 -14.15
C SER A 306 20.45 5.36 -14.62
N GLY A 307 19.58 6.21 -15.18
CA GLY A 307 18.40 5.79 -15.94
C GLY A 307 17.04 6.07 -15.28
N ILE A 308 16.96 6.51 -14.02
CA ILE A 308 15.64 6.78 -13.37
C ILE A 308 14.90 7.92 -14.08
N GLU A 309 15.57 9.03 -14.38
CA GLU A 309 14.93 10.19 -15.02
C GLU A 309 14.39 9.83 -16.42
N GLU A 310 15.18 9.12 -17.21
CA GLU A 310 14.75 8.69 -18.55
C GLU A 310 13.62 7.67 -18.45
N MET A 311 13.70 6.72 -17.51
CA MET A 311 12.65 5.74 -17.26
C MET A 311 11.32 6.41 -16.87
N THR A 312 11.34 7.38 -15.93
CA THR A 312 10.10 8.06 -15.52
C THR A 312 9.56 8.96 -16.63
N ARG A 313 10.42 9.60 -17.42
CA ARG A 313 10.01 10.39 -18.60
C ARG A 313 9.37 9.50 -19.68
N GLN A 314 9.96 8.36 -20.00
CA GLN A 314 9.39 7.39 -20.94
C GLN A 314 8.03 6.89 -20.46
N PHE A 315 7.95 6.44 -19.21
CA PHE A 315 6.69 6.04 -18.59
C PHE A 315 5.63 7.14 -18.67
N THR A 316 6.00 8.39 -18.39
CA THR A 316 5.06 9.53 -18.38
C THR A 316 4.49 9.78 -19.77
N ASN A 317 5.33 9.74 -20.81
CA ASN A 317 4.84 9.88 -22.19
C ASN A 317 3.90 8.72 -22.57
N GLU A 318 4.28 7.49 -22.26
CA GLU A 318 3.49 6.31 -22.61
C GLU A 318 2.15 6.25 -21.87
N ILE A 319 2.12 6.59 -20.58
CA ILE A 319 0.88 6.57 -19.79
C ILE A 319 -0.09 7.67 -20.23
N ILE A 320 0.41 8.86 -20.60
CA ILE A 320 -0.43 9.92 -21.17
C ILE A 320 -1.06 9.46 -22.49
N LEU A 321 -0.27 8.83 -23.37
CA LEU A 321 -0.78 8.31 -24.65
C LEU A 321 -1.82 7.21 -24.43
N ALA A 322 -1.56 6.25 -23.54
CA ALA A 322 -2.48 5.16 -23.24
C ALA A 322 -3.80 5.68 -22.63
N LEU A 323 -3.74 6.65 -21.71
CA LEU A 323 -4.93 7.29 -21.13
C LEU A 323 -5.76 8.04 -22.18
N ARG A 324 -5.12 8.74 -23.13
CA ARG A 324 -5.80 9.44 -24.23
C ARG A 324 -6.48 8.48 -25.21
N GLN A 325 -5.88 7.32 -25.43
CA GLN A 325 -6.41 6.27 -26.29
C GLN A 325 -7.42 5.35 -25.58
N GLU A 326 -7.67 5.59 -24.29
CA GLU A 326 -8.48 4.72 -23.43
C GLU A 326 -7.98 3.26 -23.38
N ASP A 327 -6.68 3.05 -23.60
CA ASP A 327 -6.05 1.75 -23.47
C ASP A 327 -5.66 1.49 -22.00
N PHE A 328 -6.68 1.17 -21.20
CA PHE A 328 -6.51 0.94 -19.76
C PHE A 328 -5.71 -0.32 -19.44
N ASN A 329 -5.72 -1.31 -20.35
CA ASN A 329 -4.89 -2.50 -20.21
C ASN A 329 -3.42 -2.14 -20.32
N ARG A 330 -3.05 -1.32 -21.32
CA ARG A 330 -1.70 -0.78 -21.44
C ARG A 330 -1.33 0.09 -20.24
N CYS A 331 -2.25 0.91 -19.73
CA CYS A 331 -2.00 1.71 -18.53
C CYS A 331 -1.61 0.84 -17.32
N ALA A 332 -2.31 -0.27 -17.10
CA ALA A 332 -2.04 -1.19 -16.01
C ALA A 332 -0.67 -1.89 -16.15
N GLU A 333 -0.33 -2.31 -17.37
CA GLU A 333 0.99 -2.90 -17.68
C GLU A 333 2.13 -1.92 -17.46
N LEU A 334 1.97 -0.67 -17.88
CA LEU A 334 2.95 0.39 -17.68
C LEU A 334 3.20 0.65 -16.19
N LEU A 335 2.14 0.68 -15.39
CA LEU A 335 2.23 0.84 -13.94
C LEU A 335 2.95 -0.34 -13.30
N ARG A 336 2.61 -1.58 -13.67
CA ARG A 336 3.31 -2.78 -13.20
C ARG A 336 4.81 -2.67 -13.47
N ASP A 337 5.17 -2.39 -14.73
CA ASP A 337 6.55 -2.39 -15.17
C ASP A 337 7.36 -1.27 -14.47
N LEU A 338 6.74 -0.10 -14.26
CA LEU A 338 7.35 0.99 -13.50
C LEU A 338 7.64 0.58 -12.05
N PHE A 339 6.64 0.08 -11.33
CA PHE A 339 6.79 -0.28 -9.92
C PHE A 339 7.77 -1.45 -9.74
N ALA A 340 7.76 -2.43 -10.64
CA ALA A 340 8.72 -3.55 -10.62
C ALA A 340 10.17 -3.10 -10.83
N ARG A 341 10.40 -2.08 -11.68
CA ARG A 341 11.74 -1.51 -11.91
C ARG A 341 12.19 -0.58 -10.80
N GLN A 342 11.29 0.23 -10.23
CA GLN A 342 11.65 1.21 -9.20
C GLN A 342 11.82 0.62 -7.80
N TYR A 343 11.12 -0.48 -7.49
CA TYR A 343 11.22 -1.14 -6.19
C TYR A 343 12.65 -1.54 -5.81
N PRO A 344 13.41 -2.33 -6.60
CA PRO A 344 14.76 -2.75 -6.21
C PRO A 344 15.72 -1.56 -6.08
N ILE A 345 15.55 -0.53 -6.92
CA ILE A 345 16.32 0.71 -6.84
C ILE A 345 16.08 1.41 -5.49
N ALA A 346 14.82 1.49 -5.06
CA ALA A 346 14.46 2.10 -3.78
C ALA A 346 15.00 1.32 -2.58
N GLU A 347 14.92 0.00 -2.63
CA GLU A 347 15.42 -0.90 -1.61
C GLU A 347 16.95 -0.85 -1.50
N ASP A 348 17.66 -1.02 -2.62
CA ASP A 348 19.13 -0.98 -2.69
C ASP A 348 19.70 0.37 -2.21
N TYR A 349 18.99 1.46 -2.49
CA TYR A 349 19.35 2.77 -1.97
C TYR A 349 19.31 2.78 -0.43
N LEU A 350 18.23 2.31 0.19
CA LEU A 350 18.10 2.32 1.65
C LEU A 350 19.06 1.35 2.34
N ILE A 351 19.33 0.19 1.73
CA ILE A 351 20.35 -0.75 2.21
C ILE A 351 21.73 -0.09 2.22
N ARG A 352 22.10 0.63 1.15
CA ARG A 352 23.36 1.40 1.09
C ARG A 352 23.44 2.53 2.11
N GLN A 353 22.30 3.06 2.56
CA GLN A 353 22.23 4.06 3.64
C GLN A 353 22.24 3.42 5.06
N GLY A 354 22.37 2.09 5.17
CA GLY A 354 22.54 1.39 6.44
C GLY A 354 21.25 0.90 7.10
N LEU A 355 20.13 0.84 6.37
CA LEU A 355 18.93 0.13 6.81
C LEU A 355 19.10 -1.35 6.44
N GLY A 356 19.19 -2.23 7.45
CA GLY A 356 19.36 -3.66 7.19
C GLY A 356 18.12 -4.27 6.51
N ALA A 357 18.30 -5.34 5.73
CA ALA A 357 17.18 -6.05 5.10
C ALA A 357 16.13 -6.48 6.14
N ASP A 358 16.58 -7.00 7.28
CA ASP A 358 15.75 -7.32 8.44
C ASP A 358 14.96 -6.11 8.95
N GLU A 359 15.50 -4.91 8.93
CA GLU A 359 14.77 -3.73 9.40
C GLU A 359 13.69 -3.28 8.41
N LEU A 360 13.94 -3.46 7.11
CA LEU A 360 12.97 -3.13 6.06
C LEU A 360 11.79 -4.11 6.05
N HIS A 361 12.06 -5.39 6.37
CA HIS A 361 11.11 -6.50 6.19
C HIS A 361 10.57 -7.10 7.51
N LEU A 362 11.21 -6.81 8.66
CA LEU A 362 10.77 -7.28 9.99
C LEU A 362 10.36 -6.10 10.87
N SER A 363 9.10 -5.68 10.76
CA SER A 363 8.51 -4.80 11.77
C SER A 363 8.15 -5.61 13.03
N PRO A 364 8.63 -5.24 14.25
CA PRO A 364 8.32 -5.95 15.49
C PRO A 364 6.82 -6.02 15.83
N ALA A 365 6.00 -5.11 15.28
CA ALA A 365 4.57 -4.99 15.61
C ALA A 365 3.70 -6.13 15.05
N ILE A 366 4.28 -6.98 14.18
CA ILE A 366 3.57 -8.05 13.47
C ILE A 366 4.38 -9.35 13.54
N LYS A 367 5.00 -9.62 14.70
CA LYS A 367 5.23 -11.01 15.09
C LYS A 367 3.95 -11.53 15.72
N LEU A 368 3.11 -12.19 14.93
CA LEU A 368 2.12 -13.09 15.48
C LEU A 368 2.84 -14.37 15.88
N MET A 369 2.54 -14.80 17.10
CA MET A 369 3.16 -15.91 17.82
C MET A 369 3.27 -17.17 16.96
N TYR A 370 4.50 -17.54 16.62
CA TYR A 370 4.93 -18.93 16.46
C TYR A 370 6.35 -19.03 17.02
N THR A 371 6.42 -18.97 18.35
CA THR A 371 7.48 -19.65 19.10
C THR A 371 6.74 -20.50 20.11
N GLU A 372 6.16 -21.59 19.64
CA GLU A 372 6.09 -22.77 20.49
C GLU A 372 7.34 -23.59 20.20
N GLU A 373 7.89 -24.08 21.29
CA GLU A 373 9.23 -24.59 21.50
C GLU A 373 9.49 -25.92 20.78
N GLN A 374 10.76 -26.32 20.88
CA GLN A 374 11.39 -27.54 20.37
C GLN A 374 10.64 -28.84 20.59
#